data_AF-A0A1V6FTC2-F1
#
_entry.id   AF-A0A1V6FTC2-F1
#
_cell.length_a   1.000
_cell.length_b   1.000
_cell.length_c   1.000
_cell.angle_alpha   90.00
_cell.angle_beta   90.00
_cell.angle_gamma   90.00
#
_symmetry.space_group_name_H-M   'P 1'
#
loop_
_entity.id
_entity.type
_entity.pdbx_description
1 polymer ?
#
loop_
_entity_poly.entity_id
_entity_poly.type
_entity_poly.pdbx_seq_one_letter_code
_entity_poly.pdbx_strand_id
1 'polypeptide(L)'
;MDQITSEQLAEWEAYDKIDPIGTWREDYRLAVLDALIVNIVSKLYAKKGHTPKEVVPMDFMPNWTGEKRIERKQSVSDMKSVLMAIASAAKKKEQQDKIDELRSKRPPMAFKSRPPIRKPIIGAGND
;
A
#
# COMPACT_ATOMS: atom_id res chain seq x y z
N MET A 1 60.20 -9.88 11.96
CA MET A 1 58.90 -9.66 12.60
C MET A 1 59.08 -8.47 13.50
N ASP A 2 58.83 -7.27 12.99
CA ASP A 2 58.97 -6.04 13.76
C ASP A 2 57.91 -6.01 14.85
N GLN A 3 58.34 -5.79 16.09
CA GLN A 3 57.46 -5.74 17.25
C GLN A 3 56.74 -4.39 17.26
N ILE A 4 55.40 -4.43 17.21
CA ILE A 4 54.56 -3.24 17.36
C ILE A 4 54.75 -2.70 18.79
N THR A 5 55.09 -1.43 18.91
CA THR A 5 55.25 -0.78 20.22
C THR A 5 53.88 -0.49 20.84
N SER A 6 53.80 -0.44 22.17
CA SER A 6 52.55 -0.15 22.89
C SER A 6 51.95 1.22 22.53
N GLU A 7 52.81 2.19 22.19
CA GLU A 7 52.42 3.52 21.75
C GLU A 7 51.70 3.46 20.39
N GLN A 8 52.25 2.71 19.44
CA GLN A 8 51.57 2.49 18.15
C GLN A 8 50.22 1.81 18.36
N LEU A 9 50.15 0.77 19.20
CA LEU A 9 48.89 0.09 19.53
C LEU A 9 47.82 1.05 20.09
N ALA A 10 48.22 1.96 20.97
CA ALA A 10 47.33 2.98 21.53
C ALA A 10 46.87 4.00 20.48
N GLU A 11 47.75 4.38 19.53
CA GLU A 11 47.35 5.22 18.40
C GLU A 11 46.33 4.51 17.52
N TRP A 12 46.53 3.24 17.17
CA TRP A 12 45.57 2.46 16.37
C TRP A 12 44.21 2.32 17.08
N GLU A 13 44.18 2.11 18.39
CA GLU A 13 42.94 2.07 19.18
C GLU A 13 42.24 3.44 19.21
N ALA A 14 43.00 4.53 19.33
CA ALA A 14 42.46 5.89 19.27
C ALA A 14 41.91 6.23 17.87
N TYR A 15 42.59 5.77 16.81
CA TYR A 15 42.12 5.91 15.43
C TYR A 15 40.81 5.15 15.21
N ASP A 16 40.70 3.90 15.65
CA ASP A 16 39.46 3.11 15.54
C ASP A 16 38.29 3.74 16.32
N LYS A 17 38.59 4.48 17.40
CA LYS A 17 37.56 5.23 18.14
C LYS A 17 37.05 6.46 17.38
N ILE A 18 37.91 7.13 16.60
CA ILE A 18 37.57 8.37 15.87
C ILE A 18 36.94 8.05 14.51
N ASP A 19 37.58 7.14 13.78
CA ASP A 19 37.07 6.62 12.51
C ASP A 19 37.19 5.09 12.55
N PRO A 20 36.20 4.39 13.12
CA PRO A 20 36.19 2.93 13.15
C PRO A 20 36.41 2.42 11.73
N ILE A 21 37.53 1.72 11.56
CA ILE A 21 37.97 1.22 10.27
C ILE A 21 37.03 0.07 9.92
N GLY A 22 35.93 0.41 9.23
CA GLY A 22 34.88 -0.55 8.97
C GLY A 22 34.10 -0.19 7.71
N THR A 23 34.06 -1.14 6.78
CA THR A 23 33.20 -1.12 5.59
C THR A 23 31.75 -0.85 5.94
N TRP A 24 31.32 -1.14 7.18
CA TRP A 24 29.98 -0.87 7.67
C TRP A 24 29.52 0.59 7.50
N ARG A 25 30.40 1.58 7.72
CA ARG A 25 30.02 2.99 7.52
C ARG A 25 29.81 3.31 6.04
N GLU A 26 30.63 2.74 5.17
CA GLU A 26 30.53 2.91 3.72
C GLU A 26 29.29 2.20 3.17
N ASP A 27 29.07 0.95 3.59
CA ASP A 27 27.88 0.15 3.29
C ASP A 27 26.61 0.87 3.74
N TYR A 28 26.62 1.48 4.93
CA TYR A 28 25.47 2.25 5.43
C TYR A 28 25.20 3.50 4.59
N ARG A 29 26.23 4.23 4.17
CA ARG A 29 26.07 5.40 3.29
C ARG A 29 25.47 5.01 1.94
N LEU A 30 25.92 3.89 1.37
CA LEU A 30 25.36 3.37 0.13
C LEU A 30 23.91 2.91 0.32
N ALA A 31 23.64 2.19 1.41
CA ALA A 31 22.30 1.73 1.77
C ALA A 31 21.30 2.90 1.95
N VAL A 32 21.74 4.05 2.48
CA VAL A 32 20.93 5.26 2.55
C VAL A 32 20.55 5.77 1.16
N LEU A 33 21.51 5.78 0.23
CA LEU A 33 21.30 6.20 -1.15
C LEU A 33 20.32 5.25 -1.87
N ASP A 34 20.51 3.95 -1.71
CA ASP A 34 19.62 2.93 -2.31
C ASP A 34 18.19 3.04 -1.77
N ALA A 35 18.03 3.17 -0.44
CA ALA A 35 16.72 3.36 0.16
C ALA A 35 16.02 4.62 -0.37
N LEU A 36 16.76 5.72 -0.55
CA LEU A 36 16.24 6.95 -1.11
C LEU A 36 15.77 6.75 -2.56
N ILE A 37 16.59 6.13 -3.42
CA ILE A 37 16.25 5.86 -4.82
C ILE A 37 14.99 4.99 -4.89
N VAL A 38 14.95 3.88 -4.15
CA VAL A 38 13.82 2.95 -4.18
C VAL A 38 12.54 3.62 -3.68
N ASN A 39 12.61 4.43 -2.64
CA ASN A 39 11.44 5.16 -2.14
C ASN A 39 10.92 6.19 -3.15
N ILE A 40 11.80 6.90 -3.85
CA ILE A 40 11.41 7.86 -4.91
C ILE A 40 10.75 7.12 -6.07
N VAL A 41 11.40 6.10 -6.61
CA VAL A 41 10.90 5.31 -7.75
C VAL A 41 9.56 4.66 -7.39
N SER A 42 9.46 4.08 -6.19
CA SER A 42 8.22 3.47 -5.71
C SER A 42 7.07 4.47 -5.67
N LYS A 43 7.31 5.71 -5.19
CA LYS A 43 6.28 6.76 -5.15
C LYS A 43 5.89 7.25 -6.54
N LEU A 44 6.85 7.36 -7.47
CA LEU A 44 6.58 7.81 -8.84
C LEU A 44 5.76 6.81 -9.66
N TYR A 45 6.03 5.51 -9.51
CA TYR A 45 5.39 4.44 -10.30
C TYR A 45 4.30 3.67 -9.52
N ALA A 46 3.93 4.13 -8.32
CA ALA A 46 2.85 3.54 -7.56
C ALA A 46 1.52 3.59 -8.34
N LYS A 47 0.79 2.47 -8.37
CA LYS A 47 -0.58 2.44 -8.90
C LYS A 47 -1.46 3.37 -8.05
N LYS A 48 -2.33 4.14 -8.71
CA LYS A 48 -3.24 5.09 -8.05
C LYS A 48 -4.05 4.39 -6.94
N GLY A 49 -3.92 4.87 -5.71
CA GLY A 49 -4.58 4.30 -4.53
C GLY A 49 -3.75 3.26 -3.75
N HIS A 50 -2.55 2.92 -4.19
CA HIS A 50 -1.61 2.10 -3.44
C HIS A 50 -0.47 2.97 -2.88
N THR A 51 -0.32 3.00 -1.56
CA THR A 51 0.86 3.60 -0.92
C THR A 51 1.93 2.52 -0.79
N PRO A 52 3.01 2.56 -1.58
CA PRO A 52 4.08 1.58 -1.47
C PRO A 52 4.71 1.64 -0.08
N LYS A 53 5.14 0.48 0.42
CA LYS A 53 5.83 0.38 1.71
C LYS A 53 7.17 1.12 1.60
N GLU A 54 7.44 2.04 2.53
CA GLU A 54 8.74 2.69 2.62
C GLU A 54 9.81 1.68 3.08
N VAL A 55 10.93 1.66 2.38
CA VAL A 55 12.10 0.87 2.73
C VAL A 55 13.08 1.71 3.54
N VAL A 56 13.78 1.09 4.48
CA VAL A 56 14.78 1.75 5.32
C VAL A 56 16.20 1.33 4.92
N PRO A 57 17.25 2.12 5.22
CA PRO A 57 18.63 1.77 4.87
C PRO A 57 19.05 0.38 5.41
N MET A 58 18.58 0.01 6.60
CA MET A 58 18.86 -1.30 7.18
C MET A 58 18.34 -2.47 6.33
N ASP A 59 17.36 -2.26 5.45
CA ASP A 59 16.88 -3.29 4.53
C ASP A 59 17.95 -3.66 3.48
N PHE A 60 18.85 -2.74 3.13
CA PHE A 60 19.92 -2.92 2.14
C PHE A 60 21.25 -3.33 2.75
N MET A 61 21.41 -3.22 4.07
CA MET A 61 22.63 -3.63 4.76
C MET A 61 22.86 -5.15 4.65
N PRO A 62 24.09 -5.60 4.36
CA PRO A 62 24.44 -7.01 4.38
C PRO A 62 24.22 -7.60 5.77
N ASN A 63 23.70 -8.82 5.81
CA ASN A 63 23.48 -9.53 7.06
C ASN A 63 24.72 -10.32 7.47
N TRP A 64 25.67 -9.64 8.12
CA TRP A 64 26.95 -10.24 8.53
C TRP A 64 26.81 -11.29 9.64
N THR A 65 25.75 -11.23 10.45
CA THR A 65 25.51 -12.18 11.56
C THR A 65 24.85 -13.48 11.11
N GLY A 66 24.36 -13.55 9.86
CA GLY A 66 23.67 -14.73 9.32
C GLY A 66 22.28 -14.98 9.92
N GLU A 67 21.76 -14.06 10.74
CA GLU A 67 20.43 -14.19 11.34
C GLU A 67 19.37 -14.14 10.25
N LYS A 68 18.59 -15.23 10.08
CA LYS A 68 17.51 -15.21 9.09
C LYS A 68 16.52 -14.11 9.46
N ARG A 69 16.41 -13.07 8.61
CA ARG A 69 15.37 -12.05 8.75
C ARG A 69 14.03 -12.78 8.87
N ILE A 70 13.26 -12.46 9.90
CA ILE A 70 11.96 -13.07 10.15
C ILE A 70 11.02 -12.58 9.04
N GLU A 71 10.96 -13.34 7.94
CA GLU A 71 9.97 -13.11 6.90
C GLU A 71 8.57 -13.33 7.52
N ARG A 72 7.71 -12.31 7.43
CA ARG A 72 6.31 -12.46 7.82
C ARG A 72 5.65 -13.48 6.89
N LYS A 73 5.57 -14.72 7.33
CA LYS A 73 4.76 -15.75 6.66
C LYS A 73 3.29 -15.42 6.86
N GLN A 74 2.54 -15.38 5.77
CA GLN A 74 1.09 -15.13 5.82
C GLN A 74 0.41 -16.21 6.66
N SER A 75 -0.45 -15.83 7.59
CA SER A 75 -1.22 -16.80 8.39
C SER A 75 -2.31 -17.45 7.54
N VAL A 76 -2.66 -18.69 7.86
CA VAL A 76 -3.76 -19.42 7.17
C VAL A 76 -5.09 -18.67 7.33
N SER A 77 -5.32 -18.01 8.46
CA SER A 77 -6.49 -17.16 8.71
C SER A 77 -6.54 -15.96 7.78
N ASP A 78 -5.40 -15.29 7.54
CA ASP A 78 -5.33 -14.15 6.61
C ASP A 78 -5.56 -14.59 5.17
N MET A 79 -5.05 -15.76 4.80
CA MET A 79 -5.30 -16.32 3.47
C MET A 79 -6.78 -16.66 3.28
N LYS A 80 -7.42 -17.26 4.30
CA LYS A 80 -8.86 -17.58 4.27
C LYS A 80 -9.70 -16.30 4.13
N SER A 81 -9.38 -15.23 4.85
CA SER A 81 -10.14 -13.98 4.78
C SER A 81 -10.06 -13.36 3.38
N VAL A 82 -8.89 -13.37 2.76
CA VAL A 82 -8.69 -12.90 1.37
C VAL A 82 -9.49 -13.75 0.39
N LEU A 83 -9.43 -15.08 0.49
CA LEU A 83 -10.18 -15.97 -0.40
C LEU A 83 -11.71 -15.78 -0.25
N MET A 84 -12.20 -15.60 0.96
CA MET A 84 -13.62 -15.32 1.20
C MET A 84 -14.03 -13.95 0.66
N ALA A 85 -13.16 -12.94 0.74
CA ALA A 85 -13.38 -11.63 0.12
C ALA A 85 -13.49 -11.74 -1.41
N ILE A 86 -12.61 -12.50 -2.06
CA ILE A 86 -12.67 -12.77 -3.51
C ILE A 86 -13.97 -13.52 -3.87
N ALA A 87 -14.32 -14.57 -3.13
CA ALA A 87 -15.51 -15.36 -3.38
C ALA A 87 -16.81 -14.53 -3.22
N SER A 88 -16.87 -13.66 -2.21
CA SER A 88 -18.02 -12.76 -2.00
C SER A 88 -18.14 -11.70 -3.09
N ALA A 89 -17.02 -11.14 -3.57
CA ALA A 89 -17.00 -10.21 -4.70
C ALA A 89 -17.51 -10.87 -5.99
N ALA A 90 -17.10 -12.12 -6.25
CA ALA A 90 -17.56 -12.89 -7.41
C ALA A 90 -19.08 -13.14 -7.36
N LYS A 91 -19.61 -13.58 -6.21
CA LYS A 91 -21.06 -13.76 -6.02
C LYS A 91 -21.85 -12.48 -6.20
N LYS A 92 -21.33 -11.35 -5.70
CA LYS A 92 -21.96 -10.03 -5.85
C LYS A 92 -22.04 -9.61 -7.32
N LYS A 93 -20.98 -9.87 -8.10
CA LYS A 93 -20.97 -9.60 -9.54
C LYS A 93 -22.01 -10.44 -10.28
N GLU A 94 -22.08 -11.75 -9.99
CA GLU A 94 -23.09 -12.63 -10.61
C GLU A 94 -24.53 -12.19 -10.31
N GLN A 95 -24.80 -11.73 -9.08
CA GLN A 95 -26.12 -11.18 -8.74
C GLN A 95 -26.42 -9.89 -9.49
N GLN A 96 -25.42 -9.02 -9.65
CA GLN A 96 -25.57 -7.77 -10.40
C GLN A 96 -25.85 -8.06 -11.88
N ASP A 97 -25.12 -8.99 -12.49
CA ASP A 97 -25.32 -9.40 -13.88
C ASP A 97 -26.74 -9.94 -14.11
N LYS A 98 -27.27 -10.74 -13.17
CA LYS A 98 -28.68 -11.22 -13.21
C LYS A 98 -29.69 -10.08 -13.09
N ILE A 99 -29.44 -9.10 -12.22
CA ILE A 99 -30.32 -7.94 -12.06
C ILE A 99 -30.32 -7.09 -13.33
N ASP A 100 -29.16 -6.89 -13.94
CA ASP A 100 -29.02 -6.09 -15.16
C ASP A 100 -29.64 -6.80 -16.36
N GLU A 101 -29.57 -8.13 -16.43
CA GLU A 101 -30.31 -8.94 -17.41
C GLU A 101 -31.84 -8.85 -17.21
N LEU A 102 -32.32 -8.86 -15.96
CA LEU A 102 -33.73 -8.66 -15.66
C LEU A 102 -34.20 -7.25 -15.99
N ARG A 103 -33.34 -6.24 -15.85
CA ARG A 103 -33.63 -4.84 -16.21
C ARG A 103 -33.68 -4.64 -17.72
N SER A 104 -32.79 -5.27 -18.48
CA SER A 104 -32.76 -5.15 -19.94
C SER A 104 -34.00 -5.76 -20.61
N LYS A 105 -34.63 -6.75 -19.97
CA LYS A 105 -35.89 -7.39 -20.42
C LYS A 105 -37.15 -6.63 -20.03
N ARG A 106 -37.07 -5.56 -19.22
CA ARG A 106 -38.26 -4.78 -18.83
C ARG A 106 -38.68 -3.87 -19.99
N PRO A 107 -39.97 -3.88 -20.38
CA PRO A 107 -40.45 -2.92 -21.36
C PRO A 107 -40.29 -1.49 -20.82
N PRO A 108 -40.04 -0.50 -21.70
CA PRO A 108 -39.90 0.89 -21.28
C PRO A 108 -41.15 1.31 -20.51
N MET A 109 -40.97 1.82 -19.29
CA MET A 109 -42.10 2.31 -18.51
C MET A 109 -42.73 3.49 -19.25
N ALA A 110 -43.99 3.31 -19.68
CA ALA A 110 -44.77 4.41 -20.23
C ALA A 110 -44.82 5.53 -19.18
N PHE A 111 -44.20 6.65 -19.51
CA PHE A 111 -44.20 7.86 -18.70
C PHE A 111 -45.64 8.35 -18.63
N LYS A 112 -46.37 7.95 -17.56
CA LYS A 112 -47.74 8.44 -17.36
C LYS A 112 -47.64 9.96 -17.24
N SER A 113 -48.14 10.63 -18.27
CA SER A 113 -48.23 12.09 -18.37
C SER A 113 -48.76 12.66 -17.07
N ARG A 114 -48.13 13.75 -16.63
CA ARG A 114 -48.35 14.45 -15.35
C ARG A 114 -49.83 14.46 -14.92
N PRO A 115 -50.12 14.29 -13.62
CA PRO A 115 -51.50 14.33 -13.13
C PRO A 115 -52.17 15.66 -13.49
N PRO A 116 -53.48 15.65 -13.80
CA PRO A 116 -54.18 16.83 -14.26
C PRO A 116 -54.15 17.93 -13.19
N ILE A 117 -53.68 19.11 -13.58
CA ILE A 117 -53.71 20.33 -12.76
C ILE A 117 -55.19 20.64 -12.50
N ARG A 118 -55.63 20.54 -11.23
CA ARG A 118 -56.98 20.97 -10.84
C ARG A 118 -57.11 22.47 -11.11
N LYS A 119 -58.04 22.85 -12.00
CA LYS A 119 -58.40 24.27 -12.19
C LYS A 119 -59.07 24.79 -10.92
N PRO A 120 -58.76 26.03 -10.47
CA PRO A 120 -59.46 26.64 -9.35
C PRO A 120 -60.93 26.85 -9.72
N ILE A 121 -61.83 26.53 -8.78
CA ILE A 121 -63.26 26.77 -8.91
C ILE A 121 -63.46 28.28 -8.85
N ILE A 122 -63.75 28.89 -10.00
CA ILE A 122 -64.19 30.27 -10.10
C ILE A 122 -65.71 30.27 -9.98
N GLY A 123 -66.21 30.93 -8.93
CA GLY A 123 -67.54 31.51 -8.89
C GLY A 123 -68.69 30.60 -8.47
N ALA A 124 -69.09 30.72 -7.21
CA ALA A 124 -70.50 30.81 -6.86
C ALA A 124 -70.66 32.13 -6.11
N GLY A 125 -71.27 33.11 -6.78
CA GLY A 125 -71.74 34.33 -6.15
C GLY A 125 -73.12 34.14 -5.53
N ASN A 126 -73.54 35.24 -4.90
CA ASN A 126 -74.85 35.63 -4.39
C ASN A 126 -75.11 35.47 -2.88
N ASP A 127 -75.48 36.63 -2.35
CA ASP A 127 -76.08 37.05 -1.08
C ASP A 127 -75.14 37.36 0.10
#